data_AF-A0A147HTM0-F1
#
_entry.id   AF-A0A147HTM0-F1
#
_cell.length_a   1.000
_cell.length_b   1.000
_cell.length_c   1.000
_cell.angle_alpha   90.00
_cell.angle_beta   90.00
_cell.angle_gamma   90.00
#
_symmetry.space_group_name_H-M   'P 1'
#
loop_
_entity.id
_entity.type
_entity.pdbx_description
1 polymer ?
#
loop_
_entity_poly.entity_id
_entity_poly.type
_entity_poly.pdbx_seq_one_letter_code
_entity_poly.pdbx_strand_id
1 'polypeptide(L)'
;MSEQIYDDIVAPMLLEVMKVCHEHGMPIVATVEYAPGDFGTSADLPANRSLPMDWSYVGARSNGNADVLIGHLVDQAKKRGHGSVFLKQLGVPTNPASVGDPA
;
A
#
# COMPACT_ATOMS: atom_id res chain seq x y z
N MET A 1 20.33 13.04 13.75
CA MET A 1 19.55 13.77 14.78
C MET A 1 18.06 13.49 14.63
N SER A 2 17.51 13.49 13.41
CA SER A 2 16.15 13.06 13.11
C SER A 2 15.89 11.56 13.30
N GLU A 3 16.88 10.70 13.06
CA GLU A 3 16.79 9.24 13.31
C GLU A 3 16.60 8.94 14.81
N GLN A 4 17.37 9.55 15.72
CA GLN A 4 17.16 9.41 17.17
C GLN A 4 15.76 9.86 17.61
N ILE A 5 15.23 10.96 17.04
CA ILE A 5 13.86 11.38 17.31
C ILE A 5 12.86 10.31 16.82
N TYR A 6 13.15 9.69 15.67
CA TYR A 6 12.32 8.62 15.15
C TYR A 6 12.30 7.42 16.09
N ASP A 7 13.47 6.92 16.49
CA ASP A 7 13.61 5.73 17.33
C ASP A 7 13.08 5.95 18.75
N ASP A 8 13.42 7.09 19.38
CA ASP A 8 13.12 7.33 20.79
C ASP A 8 11.68 7.82 21.03
N ILE A 9 11.06 8.45 20.03
CA ILE A 9 9.76 9.13 20.18
C ILE A 9 8.75 8.64 19.15
N VAL A 10 9.05 8.75 17.85
CA VAL A 10 8.04 8.53 16.81
C VAL A 10 7.64 7.05 16.68
N ALA A 11 8.60 6.13 16.62
CA ALA A 11 8.33 4.71 16.49
C ALA A 11 7.51 4.13 17.67
N PRO A 12 7.82 4.47 18.94
CA PRO A 12 6.97 4.11 20.08
C PRO A 12 5.55 4.68 19.97
N MET A 13 5.39 5.94 19.57
CA MET A 13 4.06 6.54 19.40
C MET A 13 3.25 5.85 18.29
N LEU A 14 3.89 5.53 17.17
CA LEU A 14 3.24 4.80 16.08
C LEU A 14 2.79 3.41 16.54
N LEU A 15 3.60 2.71 17.34
CA LEU A 15 3.23 1.41 17.89
C LEU A 15 1.97 1.51 18.77
N GLU A 16 1.86 2.51 19.63
CA GLU A 16 0.66 2.71 20.46
C GLU A 16 -0.58 3.03 19.62
N VAL A 17 -0.45 3.88 18.60
CA VAL A 17 -1.55 4.17 17.66
C VAL A 17 -1.97 2.90 16.91
N MET A 18 -1.00 2.09 16.47
CA MET A 18 -1.28 0.84 15.77
C MET A 18 -2.03 -0.17 16.63
N LYS A 19 -1.70 -0.30 17.91
CA LYS A 19 -2.45 -1.17 18.84
C LYS A 19 -3.92 -0.75 18.92
N VAL A 20 -4.18 0.55 19.07
CA VAL A 20 -5.56 1.08 19.08
C VAL A 20 -6.27 0.79 17.77
N CYS A 21 -5.63 1.05 16.62
CA CYS A 21 -6.19 0.72 15.32
C CYS A 21 -6.51 -0.78 15.17
N HIS A 22 -5.59 -1.64 15.61
CA HIS A 22 -5.75 -3.10 15.58
C HIS A 22 -6.97 -3.57 16.39
N GLU A 23 -7.07 -3.11 17.65
CA GLU A 23 -8.16 -3.47 18.56
C GLU A 23 -9.55 -3.10 18.00
N HIS A 24 -9.61 -2.05 17.19
CA HIS A 24 -10.85 -1.57 16.58
C HIS A 24 -11.02 -1.99 15.10
N GLY A 25 -10.14 -2.84 14.57
CA GLY A 25 -10.20 -3.30 13.18
C GLY A 25 -10.05 -2.18 12.14
N MET A 26 -9.37 -1.09 12.50
CA MET A 26 -9.12 0.04 11.62
C MET A 26 -7.80 -0.17 10.86
N PRO A 27 -7.81 -0.24 9.52
CA PRO A 27 -6.57 -0.35 8.75
C PRO A 27 -5.72 0.91 8.90
N ILE A 28 -4.41 0.74 9.10
CA ILE A 28 -3.46 1.82 9.24
C ILE A 28 -2.15 1.54 8.49
N VAL A 29 -1.59 2.58 7.89
CA VAL A 29 -0.25 2.61 7.31
C VAL A 29 0.39 3.93 7.74
N ALA A 30 1.61 3.87 8.25
CA ALA A 30 2.41 5.05 8.56
C ALA A 30 3.82 4.87 7.96
N THR A 31 4.27 5.88 7.22
CA THR A 31 5.65 5.98 6.72
C THR A 31 6.25 7.29 7.18
N VAL A 32 7.46 7.23 7.73
CA VAL A 32 8.19 8.41 8.20
C VAL A 32 9.58 8.37 7.59
N GLU A 33 9.90 9.39 6.80
CA GLU A 33 11.26 9.65 6.30
C GLU A 33 12.01 10.44 7.37
N TYR A 34 12.98 9.79 8.03
CA TYR A 34 13.76 10.38 9.10
C TYR A 34 15.13 10.86 8.61
N ALA A 35 15.56 10.48 7.40
CA ALA A 35 16.63 11.16 6.67
C ALA A 35 16.35 11.04 5.16
N PRO A 36 16.90 11.90 4.29
CA PRO A 36 16.65 11.82 2.86
C PRO A 36 16.95 10.42 2.29
N GLY A 37 15.90 9.69 1.88
CA GLY A 37 15.97 8.32 1.38
C GLY A 37 15.88 7.21 2.44
N ASP A 38 15.96 7.55 3.73
CA ASP A 38 15.82 6.61 4.85
C ASP A 38 14.48 6.79 5.55
N PHE A 39 13.69 5.73 5.58
CA PHE A 39 12.34 5.76 6.13
C PHE A 39 11.96 4.45 6.81
N GLY A 40 11.09 4.57 7.80
CA GLY A 40 10.43 3.44 8.45
C GLY A 40 8.96 3.37 8.05
N THR A 41 8.45 2.17 7.77
CA THR A 41 7.04 1.92 7.50
C THR A 41 6.48 0.92 8.50
N SER A 42 5.36 1.30 9.13
CA SER A 42 4.57 0.41 9.99
C SER A 42 3.16 0.30 9.43
N ALA A 43 2.59 -0.91 9.41
CA ALA A 43 1.27 -1.14 8.86
C ALA A 43 0.55 -2.28 9.57
N ASP A 44 -0.76 -2.10 9.77
CA ASP A 44 -1.70 -3.15 10.13
C ASP A 44 -2.91 -3.08 9.22
N LEU A 45 -3.16 -4.18 8.50
CA LEU A 45 -4.03 -4.21 7.33
C LEU A 45 -4.98 -5.40 7.42
N PRO A 46 -6.13 -5.27 8.11
CA PRO A 46 -7.15 -6.31 8.15
C PRO A 46 -7.63 -6.69 6.74
N ALA A 47 -8.17 -7.90 6.60
CA ALA A 47 -8.53 -8.47 5.31
C ALA A 47 -9.64 -7.69 4.56
N ASN A 48 -10.51 -6.98 5.29
CA ASN A 48 -11.66 -6.23 4.77
C ASN A 48 -11.35 -4.76 4.45
N ARG A 49 -10.09 -4.40 4.29
CA ARG A 49 -9.68 -3.01 3.99
C ARG A 49 -10.07 -2.58 2.57
N SER A 50 -10.13 -1.26 2.39
CA SER A 50 -10.44 -0.64 1.10
C SER A 50 -9.22 -0.60 0.16
N LEU A 51 -9.48 -0.44 -1.15
CA LEU A 51 -8.42 -0.26 -2.16
C LEU A 51 -7.47 0.91 -1.87
N PRO A 52 -7.94 2.09 -1.41
CA PRO A 52 -7.03 3.16 -1.00
C PRO A 52 -6.00 2.72 0.04
N MET A 53 -6.38 1.90 1.03
CA MET A 53 -5.44 1.40 2.03
C MET A 53 -4.43 0.40 1.44
N ASP A 54 -4.88 -0.46 0.54
CA ASP A 54 -3.97 -1.31 -0.25
C ASP A 54 -2.95 -0.47 -1.04
N TRP A 55 -3.40 0.61 -1.69
CA TRP A 55 -2.54 1.46 -2.51
C TRP A 55 -1.57 2.28 -1.67
N SER A 56 -2.00 2.81 -0.52
CA SER A 56 -1.11 3.49 0.42
C SER A 56 0.00 2.56 0.91
N TYR A 57 -0.35 1.31 1.24
CA TYR A 57 0.63 0.31 1.66
C TYR A 57 1.62 -0.06 0.56
N VAL A 58 1.11 -0.33 -0.65
CA VAL A 58 1.98 -0.65 -1.79
C VAL A 58 2.86 0.55 -2.13
N GLY A 59 2.33 1.77 -2.12
CA GLY A 59 3.10 2.99 -2.33
C GLY A 59 4.26 3.11 -1.34
N ALA A 60 3.98 2.91 -0.06
CA ALA A 60 5.01 2.89 0.99
C ALA A 60 6.06 1.79 0.75
N ARG A 61 5.64 0.57 0.42
CA ARG A 61 6.54 -0.57 0.19
C ARG A 61 7.31 -0.53 -1.12
N SER A 62 6.87 0.28 -2.07
CA SER A 62 7.53 0.40 -3.36
C SER A 62 8.88 1.12 -3.25
N ASN A 63 9.17 1.80 -2.13
CA ASN A 63 10.43 2.52 -1.92
C ASN A 63 10.78 3.45 -3.11
N GLY A 64 9.79 4.24 -3.54
CA GLY A 64 9.94 5.14 -4.71
C GLY A 64 10.05 4.44 -6.07
N ASN A 65 10.01 3.10 -6.15
CA ASN A 65 10.03 2.37 -7.41
C ASN A 65 8.65 2.39 -8.08
N ALA A 66 8.53 3.18 -9.15
CA ALA A 66 7.30 3.33 -9.91
C ALA A 66 6.85 2.01 -10.59
N ASP A 67 7.77 1.19 -11.08
CA ASP A 67 7.44 -0.05 -11.78
C ASP A 67 6.82 -1.08 -10.83
N VAL A 68 7.32 -1.16 -9.59
CA VAL A 68 6.74 -2.01 -8.54
C VAL A 68 5.31 -1.57 -8.22
N LEU A 69 5.09 -0.27 -8.07
CA LEU A 69 3.75 0.29 -7.82
C LEU A 69 2.79 0.00 -8.98
N ILE A 70 3.21 0.30 -10.21
CA ILE A 70 2.41 0.08 -11.42
C ILE A 70 2.10 -1.41 -11.58
N GLY A 71 3.09 -2.29 -11.39
CA GLY A 71 2.90 -3.74 -11.44
C GLY A 71 1.84 -4.23 -10.47
N HIS A 72 1.84 -3.72 -9.23
CA HIS A 72 0.81 -4.02 -8.25
C HIS A 72 -0.57 -3.52 -8.65
N LEU A 73 -0.68 -2.32 -9.23
CA LEU A 73 -1.95 -1.79 -9.74
C LEU A 73 -2.50 -2.65 -10.87
N VAL A 74 -1.63 -3.10 -11.79
CA VAL A 74 -1.99 -4.01 -12.89
C VAL A 74 -2.46 -5.37 -12.34
N ASP A 75 -1.77 -5.95 -11.38
CA ASP A 75 -2.15 -7.24 -10.77
C ASP A 75 -3.50 -7.15 -10.04
N GLN A 76 -3.73 -6.08 -9.27
CA GLN A 76 -5.04 -5.86 -8.63
C GLN A 76 -6.16 -5.66 -9.66
N ALA A 77 -5.89 -4.89 -10.70
CA ALA A 77 -6.82 -4.63 -11.80
C ALA A 77 -7.23 -5.94 -12.51
N LYS A 78 -6.28 -6.86 -12.75
CA LYS A 78 -6.57 -8.18 -13.32
C LYS A 78 -7.45 -9.05 -12.42
N LYS A 79 -7.28 -8.94 -11.10
CA LYS A 79 -8.02 -9.76 -10.11
C LYS A 79 -9.42 -9.24 -9.79
N ARG A 80 -9.59 -7.91 -9.75
CA ARG A 80 -10.81 -7.25 -9.25
C ARG A 80 -11.55 -6.43 -10.31
N GLY A 81 -10.94 -6.22 -11.48
CA GLY A 81 -11.39 -5.27 -12.48
C GLY A 81 -10.93 -3.84 -12.16
N HIS A 82 -11.09 -2.93 -13.12
CA HIS A 82 -10.75 -1.52 -12.93
C HIS A 82 -11.52 -0.59 -13.89
N GLY A 83 -11.70 0.66 -13.45
CA GLY A 83 -12.20 1.77 -14.28
C GLY A 83 -11.11 2.70 -14.83
N SER A 84 -9.84 2.42 -14.57
CA SER A 84 -8.72 3.31 -14.97
C SER A 84 -8.56 3.38 -16.48
N VAL A 85 -8.56 4.60 -17.02
CA VAL A 85 -8.26 4.89 -18.44
C VAL A 85 -6.82 4.56 -18.78
N PHE A 86 -5.87 4.83 -17.88
CA PHE A 86 -4.45 4.57 -18.11
C PHE A 86 -4.13 3.08 -18.17
N LEU A 87 -4.70 2.28 -17.25
CA LEU A 87 -4.52 0.83 -17.29
C LEU A 87 -5.13 0.23 -18.57
N LYS A 88 -6.26 0.77 -19.03
CA LYS A 88 -6.85 0.38 -20.32
C LYS A 88 -5.94 0.72 -21.50
N GLN A 89 -5.31 1.90 -21.50
CA GLN A 89 -4.32 2.29 -22.52
C GLN A 89 -3.07 1.40 -22.51
N LEU A 90 -2.69 0.89 -21.33
CA LEU A 90 -1.63 -0.11 -21.18
C LEU A 90 -2.07 -1.54 -21.57
N GLY A 91 -3.30 -1.71 -22.06
CA GLY A 91 -3.83 -3.01 -22.50
C GLY A 91 -4.35 -3.91 -21.38
N VAL A 92 -4.53 -3.40 -20.16
CA VAL A 92 -5.13 -4.16 -19.06
C VAL A 92 -6.66 -4.24 -19.26
N PRO A 93 -7.26 -5.45 -19.25
CA PRO A 93 -8.71 -5.59 -19.37
C PRO A 93 -9.46 -5.00 -18.16
N THR A 94 -10.54 -4.27 -18.43
CA THR A 94 -11.35 -3.61 -17.39
C THR A 94 -12.10 -4.59 -16.49
N ASN A 95 -12.41 -5.77 -17.02
CA ASN A 95 -13.02 -6.86 -16.27
C ASN A 95 -11.97 -7.96 -16.04
N PRO A 96 -11.96 -8.63 -14.88
CA PRO A 96 -11.15 -9.82 -14.70
C PRO A 96 -11.43 -10.82 -15.81
N ALA A 97 -10.38 -11.47 -16.34
CA ALA A 97 -10.56 -12.56 -17.27
C ALA A 97 -11.44 -13.62 -16.60
N SER A 98 -12.50 -14.06 -17.30
CA SER A 98 -13.25 -15.24 -16.89
C SER A 98 -12.27 -16.40 -16.74
N VAL A 99 -12.42 -17.20 -15.70
CA VAL A 99 -11.69 -18.47 -15.59
C VAL A 99 -12.22 -19.36 -16.72
N GLY A 100 -11.63 -19.30 -17.92
CA GLY A 100 -12.03 -20.17 -19.03
C GLY A 100 -11.77 -19.71 -20.46
N ASP A 101 -11.44 -18.44 -20.73
CA ASP A 101 -11.19 -18.04 -22.13
C ASP A 101 -9.74 -18.38 -22.55
N PRO A 102 -9.53 -19.29 -23.52
CA PRO A 102 -8.20 -19.54 -24.05
C PRO A 102 -7.74 -18.33 -24.88
N ALA A 103 -6.43 -18.09 -24.81
CA ALA A 103 -5.72 -17.07 -25.59
C ALA A 103 -5.82 -17.30 -27.10
#